data_AF-A0A2R6Y2M9-F1
#
_entry.id   AF-A0A2R6Y2M9-F1
#
_cell.length_a   1.000
_cell.length_b   1.000
_cell.length_c   1.000
_cell.angle_alpha   90.00
_cell.angle_beta   90.00
_cell.angle_gamma   90.00
#
_symmetry.space_group_name_H-M   'P 1'
#
loop_
_entity.id
_entity.type
_entity.pdbx_description
1 polymer ?
#
loop_
_entity_poly.entity_id
_entity_poly.type
_entity_poly.pdbx_seq_one_letter_code
_entity_poly.pdbx_strand_id
1 'polypeptide(L)' 'MLVDDAELERRRVRFVLPQPKVKTGYLARYAKLVTSANTGGVMKIL' A
#
# COMPACT_ATOMS: atom_id res chain seq x y z
N MET A 1 8.06 11.31 13.08
CA MET A 1 8.84 10.07 13.25
C MET A 1 10.15 10.47 13.93
N LEU A 2 10.63 9.76 14.96
CA LEU A 2 11.80 10.19 15.77
C LEU A 2 13.16 9.70 15.24
N VAL A 3 13.22 9.22 14.00
CA VAL A 3 14.46 8.75 13.35
C VAL A 3 14.81 9.69 12.20
N ASP A 4 16.10 9.80 11.92
CA ASP A 4 16.62 10.58 10.80
C ASP A 4 16.27 9.98 9.43
N ASP A 5 16.41 10.79 8.38
CA ASP A 5 16.05 10.41 7.01
C ASP A 5 16.94 9.27 6.48
N ALA A 6 18.20 9.21 6.91
CA ALA A 6 19.14 8.17 6.50
C ALA A 6 18.69 6.78 7.01
N GLU A 7 18.23 6.69 8.26
CA GLU A 7 17.67 5.49 8.84
C GLU A 7 16.35 5.11 8.18
N LEU A 8 15.54 6.10 7.81
CA LEU A 8 14.27 5.88 7.10
C LEU A 8 14.51 5.26 5.72
N GLU A 9 15.50 5.76 4.97
CA GLU A 9 15.89 5.20 3.68
C GLU A 9 16.45 3.77 3.83
N ARG A 10 17.30 3.53 4.84
CA ARG A 10 17.79 2.17 5.16
C ARG A 10 16.66 1.18 5.46
N ARG A 11 15.56 1.63 6.08
CA ARG A 11 14.38 0.79 6.32
C ARG A 11 13.55 0.59 5.06
N ARG A 12 13.44 1.61 4.23
CA ARG A 12 12.69 1.58 2.96
C ARG A 12 13.29 0.58 1.98
N VAL A 13 14.62 0.53 1.85
CA VAL A 13 15.32 -0.46 1.02
C VAL A 13 15.11 -1.90 1.52
N ARG A 14 14.97 -2.08 2.83
CA ARG A 14 14.73 -3.40 3.45
C ARG A 14 13.25 -3.78 3.56
N PHE A 15 12.34 -2.92 3.10
CA PHE A 15 10.91 -3.17 3.22
C PHE A 15 10.46 -4.26 2.25
N VAL A 16 9.96 -5.37 2.80
CA VAL A 16 9.34 -6.45 2.04
C VAL A 16 7.82 -6.31 2.14
N LEU A 17 7.17 -6.13 0.99
CA LEU A 17 5.71 -5.99 0.94
C LEU A 17 5.03 -7.30 1.40
N PRO A 18 4.23 -7.28 2.47
CA PRO A 18 3.50 -8.47 2.89
C PRO A 18 2.41 -8.85 1.89
N GLN A 19 2.13 -10.15 1.79
CA GLN A 19 1.08 -10.66 0.92
C GLN A 19 -0.31 -10.21 1.41
N PRO A 20 -1.26 -9.93 0.50
CA PRO A 20 -2.63 -9.62 0.87
C PRO A 20 -3.29 -10.76 1.65
N LYS A 21 -4.00 -10.41 2.74
CA LYS A 21 -4.75 -11.38 3.55
C LYS A 21 -5.90 -12.02 2.78
N VAL A 22 -6.57 -11.26 1.91
CA VAL A 22 -7.65 -11.72 1.05
C VAL A 22 -7.16 -11.75 -0.38
N LYS A 23 -7.15 -12.94 -0.98
CA LYS A 23 -6.61 -13.16 -2.34
C LYS A 23 -7.69 -13.31 -3.41
N THR A 24 -8.95 -13.51 -3.01
CA THR A 24 -10.08 -13.79 -3.92
C THR A 24 -11.29 -12.90 -3.67
N GLY A 25 -12.23 -12.91 -4.61
CA GLY A 25 -13.51 -12.20 -4.50
C GLY A 25 -13.41 -10.69 -4.68
N TYR A 26 -14.46 -9.99 -4.26
CA TYR A 26 -14.59 -8.53 -4.44
C TYR A 26 -13.51 -7.75 -3.69
N LEU A 27 -13.15 -8.16 -2.47
CA LEU A 27 -12.14 -7.48 -1.65
C LEU A 27 -10.75 -7.55 -2.30
N ALA A 28 -10.41 -8.66 -2.95
CA ALA A 28 -9.16 -8.76 -3.70
C ALA A 28 -9.15 -7.83 -4.93
N ARG A 29 -10.30 -7.64 -5.59
CA ARG A 29 -10.45 -6.68 -6.70
C ARG A 29 -10.37 -5.23 -6.21
N TYR A 30 -11.06 -4.93 -5.10
CA TYR A 30 -11.06 -3.61 -4.48
C TYR A 30 -9.64 -3.20 -4.03
N ALA A 31 -8.94 -4.08 -3.31
CA ALA A 31 -7.58 -3.82 -2.83
C ALA A 31 -6.57 -3.55 -3.96
N LYS A 32 -6.82 -4.06 -5.17
CA LYS A 32 -5.97 -3.81 -6.35
C LYS A 32 -6.25 -2.49 -7.06
N LEU A 33 -7.47 -1.96 -6.95
CA LEU A 33 -7.95 -0.86 -7.80
C LEU A 33 -8.25 0.43 -7.04
N VAL A 34 -8.41 0.35 -5.72
CA VAL A 34 -8.65 1.51 -4.87
C VAL A 34 -7.43 2.44 -4.84
N THR A 35 -7.67 3.74 -4.95
CA THR A 35 -6.62 4.76 -4.79
C THR A 35 -6.35 5.09 -3.33
N SER A 36 -5.34 5.91 -3.07
CA SER A 36 -5.01 6.33 -1.70
C SER A 36 -6.18 7.07 -1.03
N ALA A 37 -6.26 7.02 0.30
CA ALA A 37 -7.28 7.76 1.04
C ALA A 37 -7.18 9.28 0.81
N ASN A 38 -5.96 9.81 0.63
CA ASN A 38 -5.73 11.22 0.31
C ASN A 38 -6.35 11.60 -1.05
N THR A 39 -6.30 10.69 -2.03
CA THR A 39 -6.93 10.88 -3.34
C THR A 39 -8.41 10.47 -3.36
N GLY A 40 -9.04 10.30 -2.20
CA GLY A 40 -10.47 10.01 -2.05
C GLY A 40 -10.85 8.52 -2.09
N GLY A 41 -9.89 7.60 -2.17
CA GLY A 41 -10.18 6.16 -2.13
C GLY A 41 -11.08 5.67 -3.27
N VAL A 42 -11.12 6.41 -4.38
CA VAL A 42 -11.92 6.04 -5.56
C VAL A 42 -11.27 4.86 -6.27
N MET A 43 -12.10 3.99 -6.86
CA MET A 43 -11.63 2.87 -7.66
C MET A 43 -11.18 3.41 -9.03
N LYS A 44 -9.96 3.07 -9.46
CA LYS A 44 -9.55 3.36 -10.84
C LYS A 44 -10.40 2.50 -11.78
N ILE A 45 -11.26 3.17 -12.54
CA ILE A 45 -12.00 2.60 -13.65
C ILE A 45 -11.01 2.56 -14.83
N LEU A 46 -10.87 1.40 -15.48
CA LEU A 46 -10.12 1.26 -16.73
C LEU A 46 -10.82 2.01 -17.86
#